data_AF-A0AAU2KJ19-F1
#
_entry.id   AF-A0AAU2KJ19-F1
#
_cell.length_a   1.000
_cell.length_b   1.000
_cell.length_c   1.000
_cell.angle_alpha   90.00
_cell.angle_beta   90.00
_cell.angle_gamma   90.00
#
_symmetry.space_group_name_H-M   'P 1'
#
loop_
_entity.id
_entity.type
_entity.pdbx_description
1 polymer ?
#
loop_
_entity_poly.entity_id
_entity_poly.type
_entity_poly.pdbx_seq_one_letter_code
_entity_poly.pdbx_strand_id
1 'polypeptide(L)'
;MGPLKPHLSDLIVAAICFAAVFALIAKVLLPRIEKTLAERESATEGTLERAAEVEREAQRIHAEYQAELSAARHEAAQIRQAAHEEGVVLLADIRAEGHRVREELVAAATVQLAADRVVAEAELREDVLGLATELAGRIVGEPLTDVDRARAIADDFFAEVDAETATTA
;
A
#
# COMPACT_ATOMS: atom_id res chain seq x y z
N MET A 1 -40.53 9.85 103.67
CA MET A 1 -40.60 9.12 102.40
C MET A 1 -41.55 7.95 102.59
N GLY A 2 -42.85 8.16 102.31
CA GLY A 2 -43.87 7.14 102.54
C GLY A 2 -43.70 5.94 101.61
N PRO A 3 -44.16 4.74 102.00
CA PRO A 3 -44.00 3.53 101.20
C PRO A 3 -44.80 3.66 99.90
N LEU A 4 -44.11 3.92 98.79
CA LEU A 4 -44.61 3.75 97.43
C LEU A 4 -44.78 2.24 97.17
N LYS A 5 -45.79 1.62 97.77
CA LYS A 5 -46.32 0.37 97.27
C LYS A 5 -47.25 0.75 96.11
N PRO A 6 -46.84 0.52 94.85
CA PRO A 6 -47.72 0.80 93.73
C PRO A 6 -49.01 0.01 93.91
N HIS A 7 -50.15 0.68 93.81
CA HIS A 7 -51.43 0.00 93.75
C HIS A 7 -51.40 -0.87 92.49
N LEU A 8 -51.67 -2.18 92.61
CA LEU A 8 -51.53 -3.12 91.48
C LEU A 8 -52.34 -2.68 90.24
N SER A 9 -53.44 -1.94 90.45
CA SER A 9 -54.23 -1.32 89.38
C SER A 9 -53.43 -0.35 88.52
N ASP A 10 -52.59 0.48 89.13
CA ASP A 10 -51.88 1.56 88.44
C ASP A 10 -50.74 0.98 87.59
N LEU A 11 -50.11 -0.09 88.09
CA LEU A 11 -49.12 -0.85 87.33
C LEU A 11 -49.74 -1.54 86.11
N ILE A 12 -50.95 -2.12 86.26
CA ILE A 12 -51.66 -2.78 85.16
C ILE A 12 -52.11 -1.76 84.10
N VAL A 13 -52.67 -0.62 84.52
CA VAL A 13 -53.09 0.45 83.59
C VAL A 13 -51.88 1.05 82.88
N ALA A 14 -50.78 1.31 83.60
CA ALA A 14 -49.53 1.79 82.99
C ALA A 14 -48.95 0.76 82.00
N ALA A 15 -48.99 -0.54 82.32
CA ALA A 15 -48.54 -1.59 81.43
C ALA A 15 -49.39 -1.69 80.15
N ILE A 16 -50.71 -1.52 80.25
CA ILE A 16 -51.61 -1.49 79.09
C ILE A 16 -51.33 -0.26 78.22
N CYS A 17 -51.20 0.93 78.81
CA CYS A 17 -50.84 2.15 78.08
C CYS A 17 -49.46 2.02 77.40
N PHE A 18 -48.47 1.47 78.10
CA PHE A 18 -47.15 1.20 77.55
C PHE A 18 -47.22 0.21 76.38
N ALA A 19 -47.96 -0.89 76.53
CA ALA A 19 -48.13 -1.89 75.48
C ALA A 19 -48.85 -1.32 74.25
N ALA A 20 -49.85 -0.44 74.44
CA ALA A 20 -50.55 0.22 73.34
C ALA A 20 -49.62 1.16 72.55
N VAL A 21 -48.81 1.98 73.24
CA VAL A 21 -47.81 2.86 72.61
C VAL A 21 -46.71 2.03 71.95
N PHE A 22 -46.23 0.97 72.61
CA PHE A 22 -45.23 0.06 72.06
C PHE A 22 -45.74 -0.62 70.79
N ALA A 23 -46.99 -1.09 70.77
CA ALA A 23 -47.61 -1.68 69.60
C ALA A 23 -47.73 -0.68 68.45
N LEU A 24 -48.06 0.59 68.74
CA LEU A 24 -48.10 1.65 67.72
C LEU A 24 -46.70 1.92 67.13
N ILE A 25 -45.67 2.01 67.99
CA ILE A 25 -44.29 2.20 67.57
C ILE A 25 -43.79 1.01 66.75
N ALA A 26 -44.03 -0.22 67.23
CA ALA A 26 -43.64 -1.44 66.54
C ALA A 26 -44.32 -1.57 65.17
N LYS A 27 -45.61 -1.21 65.08
CA LYS A 27 -46.39 -1.32 63.84
C LYS A 27 -46.11 -0.20 62.83
N VAL A 28 -45.67 0.98 63.26
CA VAL A 28 -45.52 2.17 62.38
C VAL A 28 -44.07 2.62 62.23
N LEU A 29 -43.30 2.69 63.30
CA LEU A 29 -41.95 3.26 63.27
C LEU A 29 -40.92 2.23 62.79
N LEU A 30 -40.98 1.00 63.30
CA LEU A 30 -40.08 -0.08 62.90
C LEU A 30 -40.09 -0.35 61.38
N PRO A 31 -41.24 -0.55 60.72
CA PRO A 31 -41.26 -0.78 59.27
C PRO A 31 -40.79 0.43 58.46
N ARG A 32 -40.95 1.66 58.97
CA ARG A 32 -40.43 2.87 58.30
C ARG A 32 -38.90 2.91 58.34
N ILE A 33 -38.29 2.55 59.46
CA ILE A 33 -36.83 2.51 59.61
C ILE A 33 -36.24 1.43 58.71
N GLU A 34 -36.81 0.22 58.74
CA GLU A 34 -36.39 -0.90 57.89
C GLU A 34 -36.47 -0.53 56.40
N LYS A 35 -37.58 0.11 55.98
CA LYS A 35 -37.74 0.57 54.60
C LYS A 35 -36.65 1.56 54.18
N THR A 36 -36.33 2.55 55.01
CA THR A 36 -35.28 3.53 54.68
C THR A 36 -33.87 2.92 54.68
N LEU A 37 -33.61 1.92 55.51
CA LEU A 37 -32.35 1.18 55.50
C LEU A 37 -32.23 0.33 54.23
N ALA A 38 -33.27 -0.42 53.90
CA ALA A 38 -33.33 -1.24 52.69
C ALA A 38 -33.21 -0.39 51.41
N GLU A 39 -33.87 0.77 51.35
CA GLU A 39 -33.73 1.71 50.23
C GLU A 39 -32.28 2.19 50.09
N ARG A 40 -31.61 2.55 51.19
CA ARG A 40 -30.20 2.98 51.16
C ARG A 40 -29.24 1.86 50.80
N GLU A 41 -29.45 0.67 51.33
CA GLU A 41 -28.67 -0.53 51.03
C GLU A 41 -28.79 -0.87 49.54
N SER A 42 -30.02 -0.95 49.01
CA SER A 42 -30.27 -1.20 47.58
C SER A 42 -29.68 -0.12 46.67
N ALA A 43 -29.71 1.15 47.08
CA ALA A 43 -29.13 2.24 46.31
C ALA A 43 -27.60 2.19 46.30
N THR A 44 -26.98 1.74 47.39
CA THR A 44 -25.52 1.62 47.50
C THR A 44 -25.02 0.37 46.78
N GLU A 45 -25.66 -0.78 46.98
CA GLU A 45 -25.31 -2.02 46.31
C GLU A 45 -25.56 -1.92 44.80
N GLY A 46 -26.71 -1.38 44.37
CA GLY A 46 -27.00 -1.17 42.96
C GLY A 46 -26.08 -0.15 42.28
N THR A 47 -25.52 0.83 43.00
CA THR A 47 -24.54 1.76 42.41
C THR A 47 -23.14 1.14 42.32
N LEU A 48 -22.75 0.32 43.29
CA LEU A 48 -21.49 -0.43 43.25
C LEU A 48 -21.49 -1.49 42.13
N GLU A 49 -22.57 -2.24 41.98
CA GLU A 49 -22.73 -3.21 40.89
C GLU A 49 -22.67 -2.53 39.53
N ARG A 50 -23.39 -1.42 39.35
CA ARG A 50 -23.34 -0.63 38.11
C ARG A 50 -21.96 -0.04 37.84
N ALA A 51 -21.26 0.44 38.86
CA ALA A 51 -19.90 0.95 38.69
C ALA A 51 -18.93 -0.16 38.26
N ALA A 52 -19.03 -1.35 38.88
CA ALA A 52 -18.23 -2.50 38.50
C ALA A 52 -18.55 -3.01 37.09
N GLU A 53 -19.82 -2.99 36.68
CA GLU A 53 -20.22 -3.33 35.31
C GLU A 53 -19.66 -2.35 34.29
N VAL A 54 -19.77 -1.04 34.55
CA VAL A 54 -19.19 0.01 33.69
C VAL A 54 -17.68 -0.12 33.60
N GLU A 55 -16.99 -0.42 34.69
CA GLU A 55 -15.54 -0.61 34.69
C GLU A 55 -15.13 -1.85 33.88
N ARG A 56 -15.83 -2.98 34.06
CA ARG A 56 -15.57 -4.20 33.26
C ARG A 56 -15.83 -3.96 31.78
N GLU A 57 -16.90 -3.25 31.45
CA GLU A 57 -17.24 -2.91 30.08
C GLU A 57 -16.20 -1.97 29.46
N ALA A 58 -15.75 -0.96 30.21
CA ALA A 58 -14.67 -0.07 29.77
C ALA A 58 -13.36 -0.84 29.54
N GLN A 59 -13.01 -1.77 30.43
CA GLN A 59 -11.84 -2.62 30.26
C GLN A 59 -11.96 -3.54 29.05
N ARG A 60 -13.15 -4.11 28.81
CA ARG A 60 -13.45 -4.95 27.64
C ARG A 60 -13.30 -4.15 26.34
N ILE A 61 -13.95 -3.00 26.25
CA ILE A 61 -13.87 -2.12 25.08
C ILE A 61 -12.43 -1.67 24.83
N HIS A 62 -11.69 -1.33 25.89
CA HIS A 62 -10.30 -0.93 25.76
C HIS A 62 -9.41 -2.08 25.26
N ALA A 63 -9.62 -3.30 25.76
CA ALA A 63 -8.90 -4.49 25.28
C ALA A 63 -9.22 -4.79 23.81
N GLU A 64 -10.50 -4.72 23.42
CA GLU A 64 -10.94 -4.88 22.03
C GLU A 64 -10.32 -3.83 21.12
N TYR A 65 -10.32 -2.55 21.55
CA TYR A 65 -9.70 -1.46 20.81
C TYR A 65 -8.19 -1.65 20.64
N GLN A 66 -7.49 -2.08 21.69
CA GLN A 66 -6.06 -2.38 21.60
C GLN A 66 -5.78 -3.56 20.66
N ALA A 67 -6.61 -4.60 20.71
CA ALA A 67 -6.51 -5.74 19.81
C ALA A 67 -6.71 -5.31 18.36
N GLU A 68 -7.76 -4.52 18.07
CA GLU A 68 -8.03 -3.97 16.74
C GLU A 68 -6.88 -3.09 16.25
N LEU A 69 -6.34 -2.20 17.10
CA LEU A 69 -5.19 -1.37 16.74
C LEU A 69 -3.95 -2.22 16.40
N SER A 70 -3.72 -3.30 17.16
CA SER A 70 -2.61 -4.22 16.89
C SER A 70 -2.80 -4.98 15.57
N ALA A 71 -4.02 -5.44 15.29
CA ALA A 71 -4.38 -6.13 14.06
C ALA A 71 -4.23 -5.19 12.86
N ALA A 72 -4.75 -3.97 12.94
CA ALA A 72 -4.63 -2.96 11.89
C ALA A 72 -3.16 -2.59 11.62
N ARG A 73 -2.32 -2.49 12.66
CA ARG A 73 -0.86 -2.26 12.48
C ARG A 73 -0.19 -3.44 11.78
N HIS A 74 -0.58 -4.66 12.12
CA HIS A 74 -0.05 -5.87 11.50
C HIS A 74 -0.46 -5.96 10.03
N GLU A 75 -1.74 -5.75 9.72
CA GLU A 75 -2.26 -5.71 8.37
C GLU A 75 -1.59 -4.61 7.53
N ALA A 76 -1.45 -3.40 8.08
CA ALA A 76 -0.74 -2.32 7.40
C ALA A 76 0.73 -2.66 7.13
N ALA A 77 1.40 -3.40 8.02
CA ALA A 77 2.76 -3.88 7.80
C ALA A 77 2.80 -4.95 6.69
N GLN A 78 1.85 -5.89 6.68
CA GLN A 78 1.73 -6.89 5.63
C GLN A 78 1.47 -6.25 4.25
N ILE A 79 0.54 -5.29 4.17
CA ILE A 79 0.25 -4.56 2.92
C ILE A 79 1.50 -3.84 2.41
N ARG A 80 2.24 -3.15 3.29
CA ARG A 80 3.49 -2.47 2.89
C ARG A 80 4.54 -3.46 2.40
N GLN A 81 4.67 -4.61 3.07
CA GLN A 81 5.62 -5.64 2.67
C GLN A 81 5.25 -6.24 1.31
N ALA A 82 3.98 -6.60 1.11
CA ALA A 82 3.48 -7.11 -0.16
C ALA A 82 3.69 -6.11 -1.31
N ALA A 83 3.37 -4.82 -1.08
CA ALA A 83 3.60 -3.77 -2.07
C ALA A 83 5.10 -3.57 -2.39
N HIS A 84 5.99 -3.76 -1.40
CA HIS A 84 7.42 -3.69 -1.63
C HIS A 84 7.92 -4.87 -2.48
N GLU A 85 7.50 -6.09 -2.14
CA GLU A 85 7.85 -7.30 -2.89
C GLU A 85 7.34 -7.24 -4.33
N GLU A 86 6.08 -6.85 -4.52
CA GLU A 86 5.48 -6.64 -5.84
C GLU A 86 6.21 -5.55 -6.62
N GLY A 87 6.57 -4.44 -5.97
CA GLY A 87 7.34 -3.36 -6.60
C GLY A 87 8.73 -3.80 -7.04
N VAL A 88 9.41 -4.66 -6.28
CA VAL A 88 10.72 -5.21 -6.65
C VAL A 88 10.60 -6.15 -7.86
N VAL A 89 9.59 -7.02 -7.89
CA VAL A 89 9.33 -7.91 -9.03
C VAL A 89 9.00 -7.09 -10.28
N LEU A 90 8.08 -6.13 -10.18
CA LEU A 90 7.72 -5.25 -11.28
C LEU A 90 8.91 -4.47 -11.84
N LEU A 91 9.80 -3.98 -10.97
CA LEU A 91 11.01 -3.28 -11.40
C LEU A 91 11.99 -4.21 -12.12
N ALA A 92 12.11 -5.46 -11.69
CA ALA A 92 12.92 -6.46 -12.38
C ALA A 92 12.34 -6.77 -13.77
N ASP A 93 11.03 -6.95 -13.85
CA ASP A 93 10.33 -7.24 -15.12
C ASP A 93 10.45 -6.08 -16.10
N ILE A 94 10.21 -4.84 -15.67
CA ILE A 94 10.37 -3.64 -16.52
C ILE A 94 11.81 -3.50 -17.01
N ARG A 95 12.81 -3.80 -16.18
CA ARG A 95 14.22 -3.75 -16.59
C ARG A 95 14.55 -4.84 -17.61
N ALA A 96 14.09 -6.07 -17.38
CA ALA A 96 14.29 -7.19 -18.31
C ALA A 96 13.66 -6.88 -19.67
N GLU A 97 12.42 -6.39 -19.66
CA GLU A 97 11.71 -5.99 -20.86
C GLU A 97 12.40 -4.81 -21.57
N GLY A 98 12.85 -3.81 -20.82
CA GLY A 98 13.62 -2.70 -21.38
C GLY A 98 14.94 -3.14 -22.04
N HIS A 99 15.62 -4.14 -21.48
CA HIS A 99 16.81 -4.73 -22.09
C HIS A 99 16.47 -5.49 -23.39
N ARG A 100 15.40 -6.29 -23.39
CA ARG A 100 14.92 -7.00 -24.58
C ARG A 100 14.57 -6.04 -25.71
N VAL A 101 13.75 -5.03 -25.43
CA VAL A 101 13.34 -4.02 -26.41
C VAL A 101 14.55 -3.25 -26.96
N ARG A 102 15.53 -2.91 -26.09
CA ARG A 102 16.76 -2.27 -26.52
C ARG A 102 17.56 -3.16 -27.46
N GLU A 103 17.72 -4.44 -27.14
CA GLU A 103 18.46 -5.39 -27.98
C GLU A 103 17.79 -5.58 -29.34
N GLU A 104 16.46 -5.68 -29.37
CA GLU A 104 15.68 -5.73 -30.59
C GLU A 104 15.84 -4.47 -31.44
N LEU A 105 15.78 -3.29 -30.81
CA LEU A 105 15.98 -2.01 -31.49
C LEU A 105 17.38 -1.89 -32.07
N VAL A 106 18.42 -2.29 -31.31
CA VAL A 106 19.81 -2.25 -31.78
C VAL A 106 19.99 -3.23 -32.94
N ALA A 107 19.47 -4.45 -32.84
CA ALA A 107 19.54 -5.42 -33.92
C ALA A 107 18.86 -4.89 -35.19
N ALA A 108 17.64 -4.36 -35.07
CA ALA A 108 16.93 -3.75 -36.20
C ALA A 108 17.71 -2.56 -36.80
N ALA A 109 18.26 -1.69 -35.96
CA ALA A 109 19.07 -0.55 -36.41
C ALA A 109 20.35 -1.00 -37.11
N THR A 110 21.02 -2.06 -36.65
CA THR A 110 22.22 -2.58 -37.33
C THR A 110 21.90 -3.16 -38.71
N VAL A 111 20.77 -3.85 -38.86
CA VAL A 111 20.30 -4.35 -40.16
C VAL A 111 19.98 -3.19 -41.10
N GLN A 112 19.27 -2.18 -40.60
CA GLN A 112 18.96 -0.99 -41.39
C GLN A 112 20.22 -0.23 -41.81
N LEU A 113 21.16 -0.03 -40.89
CA LEU A 113 22.42 0.67 -41.18
C LEU A 113 23.26 -0.09 -42.21
N ALA A 114 23.28 -1.42 -42.15
CA ALA A 114 23.96 -2.22 -43.16
C ALA A 114 23.31 -2.06 -44.55
N ALA A 115 21.98 -2.03 -44.62
CA ALA A 115 21.26 -1.78 -45.87
C ALA A 115 21.51 -0.35 -46.40
N ASP A 116 21.41 0.66 -45.53
CA ASP A 116 21.65 2.06 -45.88
C ASP A 116 23.10 2.27 -46.37
N ARG A 117 24.07 1.54 -45.79
CA ARG A 117 25.46 1.57 -46.24
C ARG A 117 25.63 1.05 -47.67
N VAL A 118 24.97 -0.06 -48.02
CA VAL A 118 25.03 -0.61 -49.39
C VAL A 118 24.43 0.39 -50.40
N VAL A 119 23.32 1.04 -50.05
CA VAL A 119 22.71 2.08 -50.88
C VAL A 119 23.65 3.27 -51.05
N ALA A 120 24.21 3.78 -49.95
CA ALA A 120 25.14 4.91 -49.98
C ALA A 120 26.43 4.62 -50.75
N GLU A 121 26.97 3.40 -50.66
CA GLU A 121 28.13 2.97 -51.44
C GLU A 121 27.81 2.90 -52.94
N ALA A 122 26.61 2.44 -53.32
CA ALA A 122 26.18 2.41 -54.71
C ALA A 122 25.99 3.83 -55.29
N GLU A 123 25.36 4.73 -54.54
CA GLU A 123 25.20 6.14 -54.93
C GLU A 123 26.57 6.84 -55.10
N LEU A 124 27.49 6.61 -54.16
CA LEU A 124 28.83 7.20 -54.22
C LEU A 124 29.64 6.68 -55.43
N ARG A 125 29.51 5.39 -55.79
CA ARG A 125 30.17 4.83 -56.99
C ARG A 125 29.68 5.51 -58.27
N GLU A 126 28.38 5.72 -58.39
CA GLU A 126 27.77 6.42 -59.52
C GLU A 126 28.25 7.88 -59.62
N ASP A 127 28.28 8.61 -58.50
CA ASP A 127 28.79 9.99 -58.45
C ASP A 127 30.28 10.08 -58.85
N VAL A 128 31.11 9.17 -58.34
CA VAL A 128 32.55 9.11 -58.66
C VAL A 128 32.76 8.76 -60.13
N LEU A 129 32.00 7.83 -60.68
CA LEU A 129 32.06 7.47 -62.10
C LEU A 129 31.68 8.67 -62.99
N GLY A 130 30.63 9.41 -62.62
CA GLY A 130 30.23 10.63 -63.30
C GLY A 130 31.35 11.68 -63.34
N LEU A 131 31.94 11.98 -62.17
CA LEU A 131 33.04 12.93 -62.04
C LEU A 131 34.32 12.49 -62.79
N ALA A 132 34.66 11.20 -62.72
CA ALA A 132 35.83 10.64 -63.41
C ALA A 132 35.67 10.69 -64.93
N THR A 133 34.48 10.37 -65.44
CA THR A 133 34.16 10.43 -66.88
C THR A 133 34.20 11.87 -67.39
N GLU A 134 33.67 12.82 -66.60
CA GLU A 134 33.73 14.24 -66.93
C GLU A 134 35.19 14.76 -67.00
N LEU A 135 36.01 14.38 -66.01
CA LEU A 135 37.43 14.75 -65.98
C LEU A 135 38.20 14.14 -67.15
N ALA A 136 37.99 12.85 -67.44
CA ALA A 136 38.63 12.15 -68.55
C ALA A 136 38.25 12.76 -69.91
N GLY A 137 36.98 13.11 -70.11
CA GLY A 137 36.53 13.83 -71.31
C GLY A 137 37.21 15.20 -71.46
N ARG A 138 37.40 15.94 -70.37
CA ARG A 138 38.14 17.21 -70.39
C ARG A 138 39.62 17.04 -70.75
N ILE A 139 40.27 15.95 -70.32
CA ILE A 139 41.68 15.67 -70.64
C ILE A 139 41.85 15.26 -72.11
N VAL A 140 40.95 14.43 -72.64
CA VAL A 140 40.99 13.93 -74.02
C VAL A 140 40.54 15.01 -75.03
N GLY A 141 39.83 16.04 -74.57
CA GLY A 141 39.38 17.17 -75.40
C GLY A 141 38.10 16.90 -76.21
N GLU A 142 37.50 15.72 -76.02
CA GLU A 142 36.25 15.26 -76.64
C GLU A 142 35.39 14.62 -75.53
N PRO A 143 34.07 14.87 -75.47
CA PRO A 143 33.21 14.19 -74.52
C PRO A 143 33.27 12.67 -74.73
N LEU A 144 33.45 11.91 -73.64
CA LEU A 144 33.32 10.45 -73.68
C LEU A 144 31.87 10.10 -73.99
N THR A 145 31.62 9.62 -75.21
CA THR A 145 30.26 9.30 -75.71
C THR A 145 29.79 7.90 -75.32
N ASP A 146 30.72 7.02 -74.93
CA ASP A 146 30.45 5.62 -74.58
C ASP A 146 30.49 5.40 -73.06
N VAL A 147 29.48 5.96 -72.39
CA VAL A 147 29.34 5.93 -70.92
C VAL A 147 29.13 4.51 -70.40
N ASP A 148 28.47 3.64 -71.19
CA ASP A 148 28.20 2.25 -70.80
C ASP A 148 29.48 1.43 -70.76
N ARG A 149 30.40 1.64 -71.72
CA ARG A 149 31.72 1.00 -71.71
C ARG A 149 32.59 1.51 -70.55
N ALA A 150 32.52 2.80 -70.24
CA ALA A 150 33.24 3.38 -69.09
C ALA A 150 32.71 2.81 -67.76
N ARG A 151 31.38 2.65 -67.63
CA ARG A 151 30.75 2.02 -66.46
C ARG A 151 31.21 0.57 -66.30
N ALA A 152 31.18 -0.24 -67.36
CA ALA A 152 31.63 -1.64 -67.29
C ALA A 152 33.08 -1.81 -66.84
N ILE A 153 34.00 -0.94 -67.31
CA ILE A 153 35.41 -0.96 -66.89
C ILE A 153 35.55 -0.54 -65.41
N ALA A 154 34.77 0.45 -64.97
CA ALA A 154 34.77 0.88 -63.58
C ALA A 154 34.21 -0.20 -62.65
N ASP A 155 33.15 -0.89 -63.05
CA ASP A 155 32.56 -2.00 -62.29
C ASP A 155 33.57 -3.14 -62.08
N ASP A 156 34.30 -3.52 -63.14
CA ASP A 156 35.39 -4.52 -63.05
C ASP A 156 36.50 -4.06 -62.09
N PHE A 157 36.91 -2.78 -62.15
CA PHE A 157 37.93 -2.22 -61.25
C PHE A 157 37.48 -2.24 -59.79
N PHE A 158 36.25 -1.80 -59.51
CA PHE A 158 35.73 -1.81 -58.14
C PHE A 158 35.55 -3.24 -57.61
N ALA A 159 35.15 -4.20 -58.45
CA ALA A 159 35.06 -5.60 -58.07
C ALA A 159 36.42 -6.19 -57.68
N GLU A 160 37.50 -5.80 -58.38
CA GLU A 160 38.86 -6.19 -58.04
C GLU A 160 39.31 -5.59 -56.69
N VAL A 161 39.02 -4.30 -56.45
CA VAL A 161 39.34 -3.62 -55.18
C VAL A 161 38.55 -4.21 -54.00
N ASP A 162 37.27 -4.54 -54.19
CA ASP A 162 36.45 -5.18 -53.16
C ASP A 162 36.99 -6.58 -52.80
N ALA A 163 37.46 -7.35 -53.78
CA ALA A 163 38.08 -8.66 -53.55
C ALA A 163 39.42 -8.55 -52.80
N GLU A 164 40.22 -7.51 -53.08
CA GLU A 164 41.50 -7.27 -52.42
C GLU A 164 41.32 -6.81 -50.97
N THR A 165 40.34 -5.95 -50.71
CA THR A 165 40.00 -5.50 -49.34
C THR A 165 39.40 -6.61 -48.48
N ALA A 166 38.56 -7.49 -49.07
CA ALA A 166 38.01 -8.65 -48.37
C ALA A 166 39.06 -9.72 -47.99
N THR A 167 40.18 -9.77 -48.72
CA THR A 167 41.30 -10.69 -48.42
C THR A 167 42.22 -10.18 -47.31
N THR A 168 42.19 -8.86 -47.05
CA THR A 168 43.11 -8.19 -46.13
C THR A 168 42.51 -7.92 -44.74
N ALA A 169 41.18 -8.07 -44.59
CA ALA A 169 40.43 -7.94 -43.34
C ALA A 169 40.19 -9.29 -42.65
#